data_AF-A0ABD3VXW4-F1
#
_entry.id   AF-A0ABD3VXW4-F1
#
_cell.length_a   1.000
_cell.length_b   1.000
_cell.length_c   1.000
_cell.angle_alpha   90.00
_cell.angle_beta   90.00
_cell.angle_gamma   90.00
#
_symmetry.space_group_name_H-M   'P 1'
#
loop_
_entity.id
_entity.type
_entity.pdbx_description
1 polymer ?
#
loop_
_entity_poly.entity_id
_entity_poly.type
_entity_poly.pdbx_seq_one_letter_code
_entity_poly.pdbx_strand_id
1 'polypeptide(L)'
;MAANRKRKVDNENRQFNDNCTLQYCFVQKQTNVICLLCHSTVAVAKVSNIKRHCETKHQDFHNVVADERTARIEYLRRSLNRQQNIFSKQSTNFSAACEVSYEIR
;
A
#
# COMPACT_ATOMS: atom_id res chain seq x y z
N MET A 1 -22.01 2.56 34.71
CA MET A 1 -21.62 3.39 33.54
C MET A 1 -20.60 2.60 32.72
N ALA A 2 -20.89 2.34 31.44
CA ALA A 2 -20.07 1.48 30.60
C ALA A 2 -18.68 2.12 30.35
N ALA A 3 -17.62 1.45 30.81
CA ALA A 3 -16.25 1.86 30.55
C ALA A 3 -15.99 1.81 29.03
N ASN A 4 -15.90 2.99 28.41
CA ASN A 4 -15.52 3.14 27.02
C ASN A 4 -14.03 2.76 26.88
N ARG A 5 -13.78 1.45 26.72
CA ARG A 5 -12.44 0.91 26.44
C ARG A 5 -12.03 1.40 25.05
N LYS A 6 -11.34 2.55 25.00
CA LYS A 6 -10.65 3.03 23.79
C LYS A 6 -9.70 1.91 23.35
N ARG A 7 -10.05 1.22 22.27
CA ARG A 7 -9.24 0.14 21.69
C ARG A 7 -8.01 0.77 21.03
N LYS A 8 -6.83 0.45 21.54
CA LYS A 8 -5.55 0.80 20.92
C LYS A 8 -5.38 -0.04 19.65
N VAL A 9 -5.30 0.63 18.49
CA VAL A 9 -5.18 0.02 17.15
C VAL A 9 -3.86 -0.76 17.01
N ASP A 10 -2.82 -0.30 17.72
CA ASP A 10 -1.49 -0.88 17.83
C ASP A 10 -1.46 -2.30 18.45
N ASN A 11 -2.46 -2.66 19.28
CA ASN A 11 -2.48 -3.93 19.99
C ASN A 11 -3.24 -5.05 19.25
N GLU A 12 -3.95 -4.71 18.18
CA GLU A 12 -4.62 -5.68 17.34
C GLU A 12 -3.72 -5.94 16.14
N ASN A 13 -2.93 -7.01 16.19
CA ASN A 13 -2.10 -7.54 15.10
C ASN A 13 -2.99 -7.94 13.91
N ARG A 14 -3.67 -6.96 13.30
CA ARG A 14 -4.65 -7.11 12.22
C ARG A 14 -3.85 -7.37 10.96
N GLN A 15 -3.56 -8.64 10.74
CA GLN A 15 -2.91 -9.13 9.53
C GLN A 15 -3.74 -8.72 8.32
N PHE A 16 -3.07 -8.17 7.32
CA PHE A 16 -3.68 -7.88 6.04
C PHE A 16 -4.17 -9.18 5.41
N ASN A 17 -5.39 -9.16 4.90
CA ASN A 17 -5.92 -10.31 4.18
C ASN A 17 -5.49 -10.21 2.71
N ASP A 18 -4.72 -11.18 2.22
CA ASP A 18 -4.24 -11.24 0.84
C ASP A 18 -5.38 -11.19 -0.20
N ASN A 19 -6.59 -11.61 0.17
CA ASN A 19 -7.79 -11.48 -0.66
C ASN A 19 -8.13 -10.01 -1.00
N CYS A 20 -7.68 -9.04 -0.18
CA CYS A 20 -7.83 -7.62 -0.49
C CYS A 20 -7.05 -7.20 -1.73
N THR A 21 -5.94 -7.89 -2.03
CA THR A 21 -5.15 -7.64 -3.23
C THR A 21 -5.96 -7.99 -4.48
N LEU A 22 -6.56 -9.18 -4.48
CA LEU A 22 -7.32 -9.71 -5.61
C LEU A 22 -8.67 -9.00 -5.81
N GLN A 23 -9.35 -8.63 -4.73
CA GLN A 23 -10.68 -8.02 -4.84
C GLN A 23 -10.65 -6.49 -4.93
N TYR A 24 -9.75 -5.82 -4.21
CA TYR A 24 -9.80 -4.37 -4.01
C TYR A 24 -8.57 -3.61 -4.53
N CYS A 25 -7.59 -4.29 -5.13
CA CYS A 25 -6.35 -3.68 -5.62
C CYS A 25 -5.51 -2.99 -4.54
N PHE A 26 -5.39 -3.60 -3.36
CA PHE A 26 -4.52 -3.09 -2.29
C PHE A 26 -3.32 -3.99 -2.06
N VAL A 27 -2.20 -3.40 -1.70
CA VAL A 27 -1.00 -4.15 -1.30
C VAL A 27 -0.54 -3.68 0.08
N GLN A 28 -0.17 -4.63 0.93
CA GLN A 28 0.51 -4.29 2.19
C GLN A 28 2.00 -4.12 1.92
N LYS A 29 2.57 -3.02 2.39
CA LYS A 29 4.01 -2.78 2.42
C LYS A 29 4.42 -2.36 3.83
N GLN A 30 5.16 -3.24 4.51
CA GLN A 30 5.52 -3.08 5.93
C GLN A 30 4.26 -2.86 6.79
N THR A 31 4.13 -1.67 7.38
CA THR A 31 3.01 -1.28 8.25
C THR A 31 1.87 -0.60 7.50
N ASN A 32 2.08 -0.24 6.24
CA ASN A 32 1.17 0.58 5.46
C ASN A 32 0.45 -0.25 4.39
N VAL A 33 -0.81 0.10 4.10
CA VAL A 33 -1.56 -0.49 2.99
C VAL A 33 -1.71 0.54 1.88
N ILE A 34 -1.36 0.20 0.65
CA ILE A 34 -1.33 1.13 -0.48
C ILE A 34 -2.38 0.71 -1.50
N CYS A 35 -3.17 1.66 -1.98
CA CYS A 35 -4.08 1.45 -3.10
C CYS A 35 -3.31 1.48 -4.43
N LEU A 36 -3.45 0.46 -5.26
CA LEU A 36 -2.77 0.40 -6.57
C LEU A 36 -3.41 1.31 -7.63
N LEU A 37 -4.63 1.79 -7.42
CA LEU A 37 -5.35 2.63 -8.39
C LEU A 37 -5.02 4.12 -8.24
N CYS A 38 -4.93 4.61 -7.00
CA CYS A 38 -4.66 6.03 -6.70
C CYS A 38 -3.39 6.26 -5.88
N HIS A 39 -2.62 5.21 -5.56
CA HIS A 39 -1.40 5.28 -4.74
C HIS A 39 -1.60 5.90 -3.34
N SER A 40 -2.84 5.97 -2.86
CA SER A 40 -3.15 6.45 -1.51
C SER A 40 -2.80 5.40 -0.46
N THR A 41 -2.22 5.84 0.65
CA THR A 41 -1.86 4.98 1.77
C THR A 41 -2.95 4.99 2.84
N VAL A 42 -3.32 3.81 3.33
CA VAL A 42 -4.25 3.58 4.43
C VAL A 42 -3.46 3.06 5.62
N ALA A 43 -3.45 3.82 6.72
CA ALA A 43 -2.70 3.50 7.93
C ALA A 43 -3.26 2.28 8.69
N VAL A 44 -4.53 1.92 8.46
CA VAL A 44 -5.19 0.80 9.15
C VAL A 44 -5.66 -0.22 8.12
N ALA A 45 -5.03 -1.40 8.14
CA ALA A 45 -5.31 -2.56 7.28
C ALA A 45 -6.64 -3.25 7.60
N LYS A 46 -7.73 -2.49 7.76
CA LYS A 46 -9.07 -3.02 8.02
C LYS A 46 -9.82 -3.14 6.71
N VAL A 47 -10.36 -4.32 6.42
CA VAL A 47 -11.17 -4.59 5.22
C VAL A 47 -12.27 -3.55 5.02
N SER A 48 -12.91 -3.06 6.08
CA SER A 48 -13.92 -1.99 5.97
C SER A 48 -13.38 -0.67 5.44
N ASN A 49 -12.14 -0.31 5.78
CA ASN A 49 -11.49 0.92 5.28
C ASN A 49 -11.10 0.76 3.82
N ILE A 50 -10.56 -0.41 3.46
CA ILE A 50 -10.20 -0.80 2.09
C ILE A 50 -11.44 -0.79 1.19
N LYS A 51 -12.51 -1.47 1.62
CA LYS A 51 -13.79 -1.54 0.91
C LYS A 51 -14.39 -0.14 0.70
N ARG A 52 -14.48 0.67 1.77
CA ARG A 52 -15.00 2.05 1.69
C ARG A 52 -14.16 2.91 0.74
N HIS A 53 -12.83 2.79 0.78
CA HIS A 53 -11.97 3.53 -0.14
C HIS A 53 -12.28 3.16 -1.59
N CYS A 54 -12.34 1.86 -1.90
CA CYS A 54 -12.67 1.38 -3.25
C CYS A 54 -14.06 1.87 -3.70
N GLU A 55 -15.08 1.74 -2.85
CA GLU A 55 -16.46 2.16 -3.16
C GLU A 55 -16.66 3.68 -3.28
N THR A 56 -15.78 4.50 -2.71
CA THR A 56 -15.93 5.97 -2.76
C THR A 56 -15.04 6.63 -3.80
N LYS A 57 -13.87 6.03 -4.09
CA LYS A 57 -12.87 6.59 -5.02
C LYS A 57 -12.81 5.84 -6.35
N HIS A 58 -13.25 4.59 -6.38
CA HIS A 58 -13.07 3.66 -7.50
C HIS A 58 -14.35 2.86 -7.79
N GLN A 59 -15.50 3.55 -7.83
CA GLN A 59 -16.79 2.93 -8.15
C GLN A 59 -16.77 2.21 -9.50
N ASP A 60 -16.14 2.82 -10.50
CA ASP A 60 -16.02 2.26 -11.85
C ASP A 60 -15.26 0.93 -11.86
N PHE A 61 -14.29 0.78 -10.95
CA PHE A 61 -13.49 -0.43 -10.84
C PHE A 61 -14.30 -1.62 -10.33
N HIS A 62 -15.37 -1.37 -9.55
CA HIS A 62 -16.28 -2.41 -9.09
C HIS A 62 -17.04 -3.08 -10.25
N ASN A 63 -17.31 -2.32 -11.32
CA ASN A 63 -18.07 -2.78 -12.48
C ASN A 63 -17.24 -3.55 -13.52
N VAL A 64 -15.91 -3.60 -13.35
CA VAL A 64 -15.00 -4.34 -14.25
C VAL A 64 -15.15 -5.84 -14.03
N VAL A 65 -15.19 -6.60 -15.13
CA VAL A 65 -15.28 -8.07 -15.14
C VAL A 65 -14.11 -8.69 -14.37
N ALA A 66 -14.38 -9.77 -13.63
CA ALA A 66 -13.42 -10.38 -12.71
C ALA A 66 -12.08 -10.79 -13.37
N ASP A 67 -12.13 -11.25 -14.62
CA ASP A 67 -10.93 -11.67 -15.36
C ASP A 67 -10.02 -10.47 -15.70
N GLU A 68 -10.59 -9.42 -16.30
CA GLU A 68 -9.89 -8.18 -16.64
C GLU A 68 -9.34 -7.48 -15.38
N ARG A 69 -10.05 -7.60 -14.25
CA ARG A 69 -9.61 -7.08 -12.95
C ARG A 69 -8.27 -7.69 -12.51
N THR A 70 -8.10 -9.00 -12.63
CA THR A 70 -6.85 -9.66 -12.18
C THR A 70 -5.66 -9.26 -13.04
N ALA A 71 -5.82 -9.22 -14.36
CA ALA A 71 -4.81 -8.73 -15.29
C ALA A 71 -4.40 -7.27 -14.97
N ARG A 72 -5.40 -6.43 -14.65
CA ARG A 72 -5.14 -5.03 -14.29
C ARG A 72 -4.38 -4.91 -12.96
N ILE A 73 -4.72 -5.72 -11.96
CA ILE A 73 -4.01 -5.77 -10.67
C ILE A 73 -2.54 -6.12 -10.87
N GLU A 74 -2.26 -7.18 -11.64
CA GLU A 74 -0.89 -7.62 -11.90
C GLU A 74 -0.08 -6.55 -12.63
N TYR A 75 -0.67 -5.88 -13.62
CA TYR A 75 -0.06 -4.75 -14.31
C TYR A 75 0.30 -3.61 -13.33
N LEU A 76 -0.66 -3.18 -12.50
CA LEU A 76 -0.45 -2.09 -11.54
C LEU A 76 0.60 -2.46 -10.49
N ARG A 77 0.61 -3.71 -10.03
CA ARG A 77 1.60 -4.22 -9.08
C ARG A 77 3.01 -4.15 -9.64
N ARG A 78 3.21 -4.57 -10.90
CA ARG A 78 4.50 -4.46 -11.60
C ARG A 78 4.94 -3.02 -11.77
N SER A 79 4.01 -2.13 -12.16
CA SER A 79 4.29 -0.70 -12.30
C SER A 79 4.75 -0.09 -10.97
N LEU A 80 4.04 -0.38 -9.88
CA LEU A 80 4.39 0.13 -8.55
C LEU A 80 5.76 -0.40 -8.08
N ASN A 81 6.07 -1.67 -8.31
CA ASN A 81 7.39 -2.21 -7.99
C ASN A 81 8.50 -1.51 -8.78
N ARG A 82 8.28 -1.26 -10.08
CA ARG A 82 9.22 -0.52 -10.92
C ARG A 82 9.46 0.90 -10.41
N GLN A 83 8.39 1.62 -10.07
CA GLN A 83 8.50 2.97 -9.49
C GLN A 83 9.30 2.97 -8.18
N GLN A 84 9.06 1.99 -7.31
CA GLN A 84 9.77 1.87 -6.03
C GLN A 84 11.25 1.53 -6.23
N ASN A 85 11.58 0.66 -7.18
CA ASN A 85 12.96 0.28 -7.46
C ASN A 85 13.80 1.48 -7.94
N ILE A 86 13.22 2.40 -8.71
CA ILE A 86 13.90 3.63 -9.14
C ILE A 86 14.23 4.51 -7.92
N PHE A 87 13.28 4.70 -7.01
CA PHE A 87 13.48 5.53 -5.81
C PHE A 87 14.51 4.92 -4.85
N SER A 88 14.47 3.60 -4.65
CA SER A 88 15.47 2.89 -3.84
C SER A 88 16.88 3.05 -4.41
N LYS A 89 17.07 2.89 -5.73
CA LYS A 89 18.37 3.08 -6.38
C LYS A 89 18.91 4.50 -6.24
N GLN A 90 18.04 5.51 -6.32
CA GLN A 90 18.46 6.91 -6.11
C GLN A 90 18.86 7.17 -4.66
N SER A 91 18.14 6.59 -3.69
CA SER A 91 18.48 6.74 -2.26
C SER A 91 19.82 6.10 -1.90
N THR A 92 20.17 4.95 -2.49
CA THR A 92 21.48 4.30 -2.27
C THR A 92 22.61 5.08 -2.91
N ASN A 93 22.40 5.61 -4.13
CA ASN A 93 23.39 6.43 -4.82
C ASN A 93 23.67 7.75 -4.09
N PHE A 94 22.63 8.38 -3.53
CA PHE A 94 22.79 9.57 -2.71
C PHE A 94 23.57 9.30 -1.42
N SER A 95 23.26 8.20 -0.72
CA SER A 95 23.99 7.81 0.49
C SER A 95 25.48 7.56 0.21
N ALA A 96 25.79 6.81 -0.86
CA ALA A 96 27.18 6.53 -1.26
C ALA A 96 27.94 7.80 -1.69
N ALA A 97 27.29 8.74 -2.37
CA ALA A 97 27.90 10.01 -2.77
C ALA A 97 28.20 10.93 -1.58
N CYS A 98 27.32 10.93 -0.58
CA CYS A 98 27.59 11.61 0.69
C CYS A 98 28.76 10.94 1.42
N GLU A 99 28.83 9.61 1.45
CA GLU A 99 29.90 8.85 2.13
C GLU A 99 31.33 9.21 1.71
N VAL A 100 31.51 9.49 0.41
CA VAL A 100 32.82 9.86 -0.16
C VAL A 100 33.25 11.30 0.18
N SER A 101 32.33 12.16 0.59
CA SER A 101 32.63 13.58 0.83
C SER A 101 33.36 13.84 2.16
N TYR A 102 33.53 12.83 3.02
CA TYR A 102 34.10 13.00 4.38
C TYR A 102 35.59 12.66 4.50
N GLU A 103 36.24 12.12 3.46
CA GLU A 103 37.63 11.65 3.53
C GLU A 103 38.64 12.59 2.84
N ILE A 104 38.39 13.90 2.88
CA ILE A 104 39.41 14.90 2.54
C ILE A 104 39.78 15.65 3.82
N ARG A 105 40.75 15.12 4.56
CA ARG A 105 41.48 15.85 5.60
C ARG A 105 42.95 15.42 5.63
#